data_AF-A0A7J9XDF1-F1
#
_entry.id   AF-A0A7J9XDF1-F1
#
_cell.length_a   1.000
_cell.length_b   1.000
_cell.length_c   1.000
_cell.angle_alpha   90.00
_cell.angle_beta   90.00
_cell.angle_gamma   90.00
#
_symmetry.space_group_name_H-M   'P 1'
#
loop_
_entity.id
_entity.type
_entity.pdbx_description
1 polymer ?
#
loop_
_entity_poly.entity_id
_entity_poly.type
_entity_poly.pdbx_seq_one_letter_code
_entity_poly.pdbx_strand_id
1 'polypeptide(L)'
;MTVTEGPQAFPELTDEQYQYVVAFHESAHIVAAWALGLQHGGVWVTPDRTAVESGKAGFGNLENPPQATATALCAGPAGEALALGVLRYDPATYPEVFQRAYGKHAETDDAQLDQLRATHGADAFDEARASTDAAQLVNDQQLAAAISDLAETLLQQPHTLLQTEHSAEPIPVQYLSPEQVQQVLAPHWAQPAVDQQAVPTQAPVQLTHGSAAPRLQNRDVDYTRERGGTAR
;
A
#
# COMPACT_ATOMS: atom_id res chain seq x y z
N MET A 1 -29.53 -7.97 -24.03
CA MET A 1 -28.54 -6.93 -23.65
C MET A 1 -27.32 -7.65 -23.15
N THR A 2 -26.21 -7.59 -23.88
CA THR A 2 -24.94 -8.14 -23.44
C THR A 2 -24.27 -7.05 -22.60
N VAL A 3 -24.20 -7.25 -21.29
CA VAL A 3 -23.35 -6.43 -20.43
C VAL A 3 -21.93 -6.84 -20.79
N THR A 4 -21.20 -6.01 -21.52
CA THR A 4 -19.75 -6.15 -21.64
C THR A 4 -19.18 -5.88 -20.26
N GLU A 5 -18.90 -6.95 -19.51
CA GLU A 5 -18.11 -6.88 -18.29
C GLU A 5 -16.80 -6.16 -18.62
N GLY A 6 -16.50 -5.09 -17.88
CA GLY A 6 -15.18 -4.47 -17.94
C GLY A 6 -14.11 -5.49 -17.58
N PRO A 7 -12.84 -5.26 -17.96
CA PRO A 7 -11.76 -6.17 -17.57
C PRO A 7 -11.78 -6.37 -16.05
N GLN A 8 -11.96 -7.61 -15.60
CA GLN A 8 -11.89 -7.95 -14.19
C GLN A 8 -10.49 -7.64 -13.68
N ALA A 9 -10.41 -6.93 -12.55
CA ALA A 9 -9.17 -6.89 -11.79
C ALA A 9 -8.91 -8.32 -11.30
N PHE A 10 -7.77 -8.92 -11.68
CA PHE A 10 -7.35 -10.27 -11.26
C PHE A 10 -8.30 -11.41 -11.66
N PRO A 11 -8.46 -11.70 -12.96
CA PRO A 11 -9.29 -12.82 -13.38
C PRO A 11 -8.78 -14.18 -12.87
N GLU A 12 -7.52 -14.26 -12.43
CA GLU A 12 -6.96 -15.47 -11.82
C GLU A 12 -7.43 -15.73 -10.39
N LEU A 13 -7.86 -14.69 -9.67
CA LEU A 13 -8.32 -14.81 -8.28
C LEU A 13 -9.82 -15.09 -8.25
N THR A 14 -10.27 -15.93 -7.33
CA THR A 14 -11.70 -15.98 -6.97
C THR A 14 -12.11 -14.67 -6.27
N ASP A 15 -13.41 -14.35 -6.25
CA ASP A 15 -13.91 -13.14 -5.59
C ASP A 15 -13.44 -13.05 -4.12
N GLU A 16 -13.50 -14.16 -3.40
CA GLU A 16 -13.01 -14.29 -2.02
C GLU A 16 -11.49 -14.03 -1.93
N GLN A 17 -10.69 -14.59 -2.85
CA GLN A 17 -9.24 -14.38 -2.87
C GLN A 17 -8.87 -12.94 -3.15
N TYR A 18 -9.58 -12.25 -4.04
CA TYR A 18 -9.33 -10.84 -4.29
C TYR A 18 -9.74 -9.98 -3.11
N GLN A 19 -10.92 -10.21 -2.52
CA GLN A 19 -11.32 -9.49 -1.31
C GLN A 19 -10.30 -9.70 -0.18
N TYR A 20 -9.74 -10.91 -0.07
CA TYR A 20 -8.65 -11.20 0.85
C TYR A 20 -7.40 -10.36 0.56
N VAL A 21 -6.96 -10.30 -0.70
CA VAL A 21 -5.80 -9.49 -1.12
C VAL A 21 -6.04 -8.00 -0.84
N VAL A 22 -7.21 -7.46 -1.18
CA VAL A 22 -7.56 -6.05 -0.93
C VAL A 22 -7.65 -5.78 0.58
N ALA A 23 -8.26 -6.66 1.38
CA ALA A 23 -8.31 -6.48 2.82
C ALA A 23 -6.90 -6.46 3.46
N PHE A 24 -5.98 -7.27 2.94
CA PHE A 24 -4.57 -7.25 3.34
C PHE A 24 -3.86 -5.95 2.93
N HIS A 25 -4.09 -5.48 1.70
CA HIS A 25 -3.57 -4.20 1.21
C HIS A 25 -3.94 -3.06 2.18
N GLU A 26 -5.24 -2.89 2.43
CA GLU A 26 -5.73 -1.78 3.27
C GLU A 26 -5.29 -1.94 4.74
N SER A 27 -5.24 -3.18 5.24
CA SER A 27 -4.76 -3.46 6.59
C SER A 27 -3.27 -3.17 6.75
N ALA A 28 -2.46 -3.41 5.71
CA ALA A 28 -1.03 -3.14 5.73
C ALA A 28 -0.72 -1.64 5.87
N HIS A 29 -1.48 -0.78 5.19
CA HIS A 29 -1.37 0.67 5.41
C HIS A 29 -1.62 1.06 6.88
N ILE A 30 -2.71 0.55 7.46
CA ILE A 30 -3.12 0.88 8.84
C ILE A 30 -2.06 0.41 9.84
N VAL A 31 -1.58 -0.84 9.71
CA VAL A 31 -0.59 -1.41 10.62
C VAL A 31 0.77 -0.71 10.48
N ALA A 32 1.20 -0.38 9.26
CA ALA A 32 2.43 0.38 9.04
C ALA A 32 2.33 1.79 9.62
N ALA A 33 1.21 2.49 9.39
CA ALA A 33 0.95 3.80 9.98
C ALA A 33 0.98 3.75 11.51
N TRP A 34 0.31 2.77 12.11
CA TRP A 34 0.32 2.54 13.55
C TRP A 34 1.73 2.25 14.10
N ALA A 35 2.50 1.38 13.45
CA ALA A 35 3.88 1.04 13.83
C ALA A 35 4.82 2.26 13.76
N LEU A 36 4.58 3.17 12.83
CA LEU A 36 5.33 4.42 12.65
C LEU A 36 4.84 5.56 13.56
N GLY A 37 3.82 5.30 14.41
CA GLY A 37 3.25 6.30 15.32
C GLY A 37 2.39 7.36 14.62
N LEU A 38 1.91 7.08 13.41
CA LEU A 38 0.96 7.94 12.70
C LEU A 38 -0.46 7.70 13.23
N GLN A 39 -1.32 8.71 13.09
CA GLN A 39 -2.75 8.51 13.31
C GLN A 39 -3.30 7.51 12.29
N HIS A 40 -4.17 6.63 12.75
CA HIS A 40 -4.95 5.74 11.90
C HIS A 40 -6.44 5.95 12.16
N GLY A 41 -7.24 5.63 11.16
CA GLY A 41 -8.69 5.75 11.12
C GLY A 41 -9.34 4.40 10.88
N GLY A 42 -10.51 4.43 10.25
CA GLY A 42 -11.23 3.21 9.85
C GLY A 42 -10.67 2.63 8.56
N VAL A 43 -11.06 1.40 8.28
CA VAL A 43 -10.68 0.66 7.07
C VAL A 43 -11.91 0.00 6.47
N TRP A 44 -12.07 0.07 5.16
CA TRP A 44 -13.14 -0.65 4.46
C TRP A 44 -12.67 -1.27 3.16
N VAL A 45 -13.41 -2.30 2.74
CA VAL A 45 -13.31 -2.92 1.41
C VAL A 45 -14.71 -3.10 0.82
N THR A 46 -14.82 -3.00 -0.50
CA THR A 46 -16.06 -3.33 -1.22
C THR A 46 -15.99 -4.74 -1.80
N PRO A 47 -17.08 -5.50 -1.77
CA PRO A 47 -17.13 -6.79 -2.44
C PRO A 47 -17.17 -6.67 -3.97
N ASP A 48 -17.50 -5.49 -4.51
CA ASP A 48 -17.60 -5.24 -5.95
C ASP A 48 -16.22 -4.98 -6.57
N ARG A 49 -15.73 -5.97 -7.32
CA ARG A 49 -14.45 -5.91 -8.04
C ARG A 49 -14.40 -4.86 -9.15
N THR A 50 -15.55 -4.42 -9.61
CA THR A 50 -15.69 -3.41 -10.66
C THR A 50 -15.74 -1.99 -10.10
N ALA A 51 -15.84 -1.84 -8.77
CA ALA A 51 -15.77 -0.55 -8.12
C ALA A 51 -14.43 0.14 -8.42
N VAL A 52 -14.54 1.45 -8.66
CA VAL A 52 -13.38 2.34 -8.87
C VAL A 52 -12.47 2.30 -7.64
N GLU A 53 -13.06 2.28 -6.45
CA GLU A 53 -12.38 2.22 -5.16
C GLU A 53 -12.72 0.87 -4.52
N SER A 54 -11.75 -0.05 -4.52
CA SER A 54 -11.94 -1.43 -4.01
C SER A 54 -11.74 -1.55 -2.49
N GLY A 55 -11.08 -0.57 -1.89
CA GLY A 55 -10.91 -0.41 -0.45
C GLY A 55 -10.37 0.98 -0.13
N LYS A 56 -10.32 1.29 1.17
CA LYS A 56 -9.67 2.49 1.68
C LYS A 56 -9.25 2.29 3.13
N ALA A 57 -7.99 2.59 3.41
CA ALA A 57 -7.45 2.80 4.74
C ALA A 57 -7.44 4.30 5.07
N GLY A 58 -8.07 4.68 6.17
CA GLY A 58 -7.85 5.99 6.76
C GLY A 58 -6.54 5.96 7.55
N PHE A 59 -5.48 6.58 7.07
CA PHE A 59 -4.25 6.74 7.85
C PHE A 59 -3.49 7.99 7.47
N GLY A 60 -2.83 8.53 8.47
CA GLY A 60 -2.07 9.76 8.38
C GLY A 60 -2.85 10.95 7.80
N ASN A 61 -2.13 12.04 7.61
CA ASN A 61 -2.56 13.13 6.76
C ASN A 61 -1.32 13.69 6.06
N LEU A 62 -1.53 14.61 5.12
CA LEU A 62 -0.43 15.27 4.42
C LEU A 62 0.40 16.20 5.31
N GLU A 63 0.09 16.35 6.60
CA GLU A 63 0.88 17.15 7.55
C GLU A 63 1.86 16.29 8.38
N ASN A 64 1.72 14.97 8.33
CA ASN A 64 2.61 14.01 8.99
C ASN A 64 4.01 13.98 8.33
N PRO A 65 5.02 13.42 9.03
CA PRO A 65 6.37 13.27 8.47
C PRO A 65 6.34 12.54 7.11
N PRO A 66 6.79 13.17 6.01
CA PRO A 66 6.58 12.67 4.66
C PRO A 66 7.19 11.29 4.43
N GLN A 67 8.37 11.00 5.00
CA GLN A 67 8.97 9.67 4.90
C GLN A 67 8.09 8.58 5.54
N ALA A 68 7.52 8.84 6.73
CA ALA A 68 6.68 7.85 7.41
C ALA A 68 5.35 7.65 6.69
N THR A 69 4.74 8.74 6.19
CA THR A 69 3.51 8.65 5.37
C THR A 69 3.77 7.88 4.08
N ALA A 70 4.89 8.14 3.39
CA ALA A 70 5.27 7.39 2.20
C ALA A 70 5.53 5.91 2.51
N THR A 71 6.19 5.57 3.62
CA THR A 71 6.36 4.18 4.05
C THR A 71 5.02 3.49 4.31
N ALA A 72 4.07 4.18 4.96
CA ALA A 72 2.73 3.63 5.17
C ALA A 72 1.96 3.44 3.85
N LEU A 73 2.11 4.34 2.88
CA LEU A 73 1.57 4.18 1.52
C LEU A 73 2.18 2.97 0.80
N CYS A 74 3.50 2.82 0.82
CA CYS A 74 4.15 1.67 0.21
C CYS A 74 3.82 0.32 0.89
N ALA A 75 3.20 0.33 2.08
CA ALA A 75 2.83 -0.90 2.79
C ALA A 75 1.67 -1.65 2.14
N GLY A 76 0.73 -0.97 1.47
CA GLY A 76 -0.41 -1.61 0.78
C GLY A 76 0.05 -2.64 -0.25
N PRO A 77 0.85 -2.23 -1.27
CA PRO A 77 1.43 -3.14 -2.25
C PRO A 77 2.25 -4.28 -1.61
N ALA A 78 3.03 -4.00 -0.57
CA ALA A 78 3.75 -5.05 0.16
C ALA A 78 2.80 -6.05 0.86
N GLY A 79 1.67 -5.56 1.39
CA GLY A 79 0.60 -6.36 1.98
C GLY A 79 -0.07 -7.30 0.97
N GLU A 80 -0.30 -6.84 -0.26
CA GLU A 80 -0.81 -7.69 -1.34
C GLU A 80 0.15 -8.84 -1.65
N ALA A 81 1.45 -8.55 -1.73
CA ALA A 81 2.47 -9.55 -1.99
C ALA A 81 2.48 -10.63 -0.91
N LEU A 82 2.34 -10.21 0.36
CA LEU A 82 2.20 -11.11 1.50
C LEU A 82 0.93 -11.98 1.36
N ALA A 83 -0.22 -11.37 1.05
CA ALA A 83 -1.49 -12.07 0.88
C ALA A 83 -1.44 -13.12 -0.23
N LEU A 84 -0.86 -12.77 -1.38
CA LEU A 84 -0.65 -13.69 -2.50
C LEU A 84 0.25 -14.87 -2.10
N GLY A 85 1.30 -14.62 -1.33
CA GLY A 85 2.15 -15.66 -0.75
C GLY A 85 1.38 -16.62 0.16
N VAL A 86 0.49 -16.11 1.01
CA VAL A 86 -0.41 -16.93 1.86
C VAL A 86 -1.35 -17.78 1.00
N LEU A 87 -1.87 -17.21 -0.08
CA LEU A 87 -2.68 -17.91 -1.08
C LEU A 87 -1.87 -18.87 -1.98
N ARG A 88 -0.57 -19.04 -1.72
CA ARG A 88 0.37 -19.92 -2.44
C ARG A 88 0.61 -19.51 -3.89
N TYR A 89 0.40 -18.24 -4.21
CA TYR A 89 0.94 -17.64 -5.42
C TYR A 89 2.39 -17.26 -5.15
N ASP A 90 3.26 -17.54 -6.11
CA ASP A 90 4.64 -17.10 -6.09
C ASP A 90 4.96 -16.30 -7.36
N PRO A 91 5.83 -15.28 -7.27
CA PRO A 91 6.10 -14.39 -8.38
C PRO A 91 6.89 -15.03 -9.52
N ALA A 92 7.52 -16.19 -9.30
CA ALA A 92 8.23 -16.91 -10.37
C ALA A 92 7.26 -17.70 -11.26
N THR A 93 6.18 -18.22 -10.69
CA THR A 93 5.13 -18.97 -11.41
C THR A 93 4.02 -18.07 -11.93
N TYR A 94 3.67 -17.00 -11.21
CA TYR A 94 2.55 -16.10 -11.51
C TYR A 94 2.95 -14.62 -11.61
N PRO A 95 3.95 -14.27 -12.43
CA PRO A 95 4.45 -12.90 -12.50
C PRO A 95 3.38 -11.89 -12.90
N GLU A 96 2.40 -12.26 -13.74
CA GLU A 96 1.32 -11.37 -14.16
C GLU A 96 0.31 -11.08 -13.05
N VAL A 97 0.12 -12.02 -12.10
CA VAL A 97 -0.76 -11.81 -10.93
C VAL A 97 -0.15 -10.75 -10.01
N PHE A 98 1.14 -10.86 -9.73
CA PHE A 98 1.86 -9.87 -8.93
C PHE A 98 1.93 -8.51 -9.66
N GLN A 99 2.24 -8.47 -10.96
CA GLN A 99 2.26 -7.21 -11.72
C GLN A 99 0.92 -6.47 -11.70
N ARG A 100 -0.21 -7.19 -11.75
CA ARG A 100 -1.53 -6.57 -11.65
C ARG A 100 -1.86 -6.14 -10.23
N ALA A 101 -1.37 -6.86 -9.21
CA ALA A 101 -1.59 -6.63 -7.77
C ALA A 101 -1.13 -5.22 -7.46
N TYR A 102 0.16 -5.05 -7.74
CA TYR A 102 0.86 -3.78 -7.69
C TYR A 102 0.36 -2.71 -8.66
N GLY A 103 -0.63 -2.99 -9.53
CA GLY A 103 -1.05 -2.06 -10.58
C GLY A 103 -2.27 -1.23 -10.17
N LYS A 104 -3.39 -1.89 -9.87
CA LYS A 104 -4.68 -1.20 -9.68
C LYS A 104 -4.71 -0.34 -8.40
N HIS A 105 -4.15 -0.86 -7.31
CA HIS A 105 -4.14 -0.14 -6.04
C HIS A 105 -3.02 0.89 -5.97
N ALA A 106 -1.87 0.58 -6.58
CA ALA A 106 -0.77 1.52 -6.68
C ALA A 106 -1.14 2.81 -7.41
N GLU A 107 -2.09 2.82 -8.35
CA GLU A 107 -2.53 4.08 -8.97
C GLU A 107 -3.07 5.09 -7.93
N THR A 108 -3.76 4.62 -6.88
CA THR A 108 -4.26 5.49 -5.80
C THR A 108 -3.14 5.86 -4.84
N ASP A 109 -2.28 4.91 -4.49
CA ASP A 109 -1.12 5.14 -3.61
C ASP A 109 -0.13 6.12 -4.25
N ASP A 110 0.17 5.96 -5.54
CA ASP A 110 1.03 6.83 -6.34
C ASP A 110 0.46 8.24 -6.41
N ALA A 111 -0.86 8.39 -6.58
CA ALA A 111 -1.50 9.70 -6.55
C ALA A 111 -1.33 10.38 -5.18
N GLN A 112 -1.38 9.62 -4.08
CA GLN A 112 -1.12 10.14 -2.74
C GLN A 112 0.37 10.45 -2.49
N LEU A 113 1.29 9.65 -3.02
CA LEU A 113 2.73 9.95 -3.03
C LEU A 113 3.04 11.24 -3.80
N ASP A 114 2.40 11.44 -4.95
CA ASP A 114 2.51 12.66 -5.75
C ASP A 114 1.92 13.88 -5.02
N GLN A 115 0.80 13.71 -4.33
CA GLN A 115 0.24 14.77 -3.49
C GLN A 115 1.17 15.12 -2.32
N LEU A 116 1.85 14.12 -1.75
CA LEU A 116 2.83 14.33 -0.68
C LEU A 116 4.04 15.12 -1.20
N ARG A 117 4.54 14.80 -2.40
CA ARG A 117 5.58 15.59 -3.10
C ARG A 117 5.13 17.01 -3.41
N ALA A 118 3.89 17.18 -3.87
CA ALA A 118 3.34 18.51 -4.16
C ALA A 118 3.23 19.38 -2.89
N THR A 119 2.98 18.76 -1.74
CA THR A 119 2.80 19.44 -0.45
C THR A 119 4.14 19.78 0.22
N HIS A 120 5.10 18.84 0.23
CA HIS A 120 6.37 18.98 0.98
C HIS A 120 7.60 19.25 0.13
N GLY A 121 7.47 19.21 -1.20
CA GLY A 121 8.55 19.33 -2.16
C GLY A 121 8.94 18.00 -2.81
N ALA A 122 9.59 18.07 -3.98
CA ALA A 122 9.95 16.90 -4.78
C ALA A 122 10.85 15.90 -4.04
N ASP A 123 11.70 16.39 -3.12
CA ASP A 123 12.64 15.59 -2.33
C ASP A 123 12.12 15.31 -0.89
N ALA A 124 10.80 15.39 -0.67
CA ALA A 124 10.19 15.24 0.65
C ALA A 124 10.44 13.87 1.30
N PHE A 125 10.61 12.83 0.50
CA PHE A 125 10.89 11.47 0.95
C PHE A 125 11.70 10.73 -0.10
N ASP A 126 12.41 9.70 0.36
CA ASP A 126 13.06 8.70 -0.49
C ASP A 126 12.08 7.53 -0.70
N GLU A 127 11.54 7.40 -1.92
CA GLU A 127 10.58 6.36 -2.27
C GLU A 127 11.19 4.96 -2.19
N ALA A 128 12.43 4.78 -2.64
CA ALA A 128 13.09 3.48 -2.60
C ALA A 128 13.30 3.02 -1.15
N ARG A 129 13.65 3.97 -0.27
CA ARG A 129 13.66 3.73 1.16
C ARG A 129 12.26 3.44 1.70
N ALA A 130 11.25 4.22 1.32
CA ALA A 130 9.88 4.02 1.79
C ALA A 130 9.37 2.61 1.47
N SER A 131 9.59 2.13 0.24
CA SER A 131 9.23 0.76 -0.17
C SER A 131 10.03 -0.30 0.58
N THR A 132 11.32 -0.06 0.84
CA THR A 132 12.16 -0.99 1.62
C THR A 132 11.70 -1.09 3.07
N ASP A 133 11.50 0.05 3.72
CA ASP A 133 11.03 0.14 5.11
C ASP A 133 9.63 -0.49 5.22
N ALA A 134 8.75 -0.27 4.24
CA ALA A 134 7.41 -0.86 4.18
C ALA A 134 7.44 -2.39 4.09
N ALA A 135 8.26 -2.94 3.19
CA ALA A 135 8.43 -4.38 3.06
C ALA A 135 8.98 -5.01 4.34
N GLN A 136 9.88 -4.33 5.06
CA GLN A 136 10.38 -4.80 6.35
C GLN A 136 9.27 -4.83 7.41
N LEU A 137 8.46 -3.78 7.49
CA LEU A 137 7.32 -3.72 8.42
C LEU A 137 6.29 -4.81 8.12
N VAL A 138 5.91 -4.99 6.86
CA VAL A 138 4.90 -6.00 6.48
C VAL A 138 5.39 -7.43 6.71
N ASN A 139 6.69 -7.69 6.56
CA ASN A 139 7.27 -9.01 6.81
C ASN A 139 7.73 -9.23 8.27
N ASP A 140 7.64 -8.23 9.14
CA ASP A 140 7.84 -8.43 10.57
C ASP A 140 6.78 -9.38 11.11
N GLN A 141 7.18 -10.38 11.90
CA GLN A 141 6.28 -11.45 12.32
C GLN A 141 5.08 -10.94 13.14
N GLN A 142 5.28 -9.94 14.01
CA GLN A 142 4.20 -9.42 14.84
C GLN A 142 3.27 -8.53 14.03
N LEU A 143 3.83 -7.70 13.15
CA LEU A 143 3.04 -6.82 12.28
C LEU A 143 2.28 -7.60 11.21
N ALA A 144 2.87 -8.64 10.62
CA ALA A 144 2.20 -9.55 9.68
C ALA A 144 1.00 -10.25 10.33
N ALA A 145 1.12 -10.64 11.60
CA ALA A 145 0.00 -11.19 12.37
C ALA A 145 -1.09 -10.12 12.58
N ALA A 146 -0.72 -8.88 12.92
CA ALA A 146 -1.68 -7.78 13.07
C ALA A 146 -2.42 -7.45 11.75
N ILE A 147 -1.71 -7.49 10.62
CA ILE A 147 -2.29 -7.30 9.28
C ILE A 147 -3.31 -8.41 9.01
N SER A 148 -2.94 -9.66 9.29
CA SER A 148 -3.81 -10.81 9.07
C SER A 148 -5.07 -10.73 9.94
N ASP A 149 -4.92 -10.46 11.24
CA ASP A 149 -6.05 -10.36 12.17
C ASP A 149 -6.98 -9.19 11.80
N LEU A 150 -6.43 -8.06 11.34
CA LEU A 150 -7.23 -6.93 10.87
C LEU A 150 -7.98 -7.23 9.58
N ALA A 151 -7.33 -7.83 8.58
CA ALA A 151 -7.95 -8.22 7.32
C ALA A 151 -9.05 -9.27 7.53
N GLU A 152 -8.80 -10.29 8.34
CA GLU A 152 -9.78 -11.33 8.65
C GLU A 152 -10.98 -10.76 9.43
N THR A 153 -10.74 -9.88 10.41
CA THR A 153 -11.82 -9.21 11.16
C THR A 153 -12.66 -8.33 10.26
N LEU A 154 -12.02 -7.63 9.31
CA LEU A 154 -12.70 -6.80 8.31
C LEU A 154 -13.62 -7.64 7.42
N LEU A 155 -13.12 -8.76 6.89
CA LEU A 155 -13.89 -9.66 6.03
C LEU A 155 -15.03 -10.40 6.74
N GLN A 156 -15.04 -10.41 8.07
CA GLN A 156 -16.16 -10.94 8.86
C GLN A 156 -17.25 -9.90 9.15
N GLN A 157 -17.01 -8.62 8.84
CA GLN A 157 -18.02 -7.59 9.06
C GLN A 157 -19.21 -7.77 8.12
N PRO A 158 -20.45 -7.51 8.59
CA PRO A 158 -21.59 -7.43 7.72
C PRO A 158 -21.43 -6.28 6.73
N HIS A 159 -22.01 -6.41 5.54
CA HIS A 159 -22.05 -5.30 4.59
C HIS A 159 -22.87 -4.14 5.17
N THR A 160 -22.26 -2.95 5.19
CA THR A 160 -22.91 -1.67 5.47
C THR A 160 -22.86 -0.79 4.24
N LEU A 161 -23.78 0.16 4.11
CA LEU A 161 -23.76 1.11 3.00
C LEU A 161 -22.91 2.32 3.37
N LEU A 162 -21.90 2.62 2.56
CA LEU A 162 -21.02 3.78 2.73
C LEU A 162 -21.05 4.65 1.49
N GLN A 163 -21.23 5.96 1.69
CA GLN A 163 -21.02 6.94 0.63
C GLN A 163 -19.51 7.20 0.50
N THR A 164 -18.94 6.86 -0.65
CA THR A 164 -17.54 7.16 -0.96
C THR A 164 -17.41 8.45 -1.77
N GLU A 165 -16.20 8.99 -1.87
CA GLU A 165 -15.90 10.21 -2.64
C GLU A 165 -16.15 10.02 -4.14
N HIS A 166 -16.02 8.78 -4.63
CA HIS A 166 -16.09 8.42 -6.05
C HIS A 166 -17.44 7.83 -6.48
N SER A 167 -18.37 7.63 -5.55
CA SER A 167 -19.69 7.08 -5.85
C SER A 167 -20.78 8.14 -5.73
N ALA A 168 -21.76 8.09 -6.64
CA ALA A 168 -22.98 8.92 -6.55
C ALA A 168 -23.98 8.36 -5.54
N GLU A 169 -23.94 7.05 -5.26
CA GLU A 169 -24.84 6.36 -4.34
C GLU A 169 -24.03 5.58 -3.28
N PRO A 170 -24.58 5.31 -2.09
CA PRO A 170 -23.90 4.47 -1.11
C PRO A 170 -23.63 3.07 -1.67
N ILE A 171 -22.39 2.60 -1.54
CA ILE A 171 -21.99 1.25 -1.96
C ILE A 171 -21.92 0.31 -0.76
N PRO A 172 -22.21 -0.99 -0.92
CA PRO A 172 -21.98 -1.96 0.13
C PRO A 172 -20.48 -2.11 0.39
N VAL A 173 -20.10 -2.06 1.67
CA VAL A 173 -18.72 -2.25 2.12
C VAL A 173 -18.70 -3.09 3.39
N GLN A 174 -17.59 -3.77 3.63
CA GLN A 174 -17.23 -4.27 4.96
C GLN A 174 -16.34 -3.19 5.58
N TYR A 175 -16.64 -2.79 6.83
CA TYR A 175 -16.01 -1.63 7.45
C TYR A 175 -15.68 -1.88 8.91
N LEU A 176 -14.48 -1.49 9.32
CA LEU A 176 -14.09 -1.34 10.71
C LEU A 176 -13.92 0.14 11.05
N SER A 177 -14.58 0.59 12.10
CA SER A 177 -14.38 1.94 12.65
C SER A 177 -12.99 2.10 13.27
N PRO A 178 -12.49 3.34 13.46
CA PRO A 178 -11.22 3.58 14.15
C PRO A 178 -11.12 2.87 15.51
N GLU A 179 -12.21 2.82 16.28
CA GLU A 179 -12.25 2.13 17.58
C GLU A 179 -12.15 0.61 17.44
N GLN A 180 -12.77 0.03 16.40
CA GLN A 180 -12.67 -1.40 16.13
C GLN A 180 -11.27 -1.76 15.64
N VAL A 181 -10.66 -0.94 14.77
CA VAL A 181 -9.25 -1.08 14.38
C VAL A 181 -8.36 -1.09 15.62
N GLN A 182 -8.53 -0.13 16.54
CA GLN A 182 -7.77 -0.09 17.79
C GLN A 182 -7.94 -1.36 18.63
N GLN A 183 -9.15 -1.93 18.69
CA GLN A 183 -9.42 -3.16 19.43
C GLN A 183 -8.72 -4.37 18.81
N VAL A 184 -8.70 -4.48 17.49
CA VAL A 184 -7.99 -5.56 16.78
C VAL A 184 -6.49 -5.44 16.96
N LEU A 185 -5.93 -4.22 16.93
CA LEU A 185 -4.48 -4.01 17.10
C LEU A 185 -4.00 -4.14 18.55
N ALA A 186 -4.88 -3.98 19.54
CA ALA A 186 -4.51 -3.96 20.96
C ALA A 186 -3.70 -5.19 21.45
N PRO A 187 -3.98 -6.43 21.03
CA PRO A 187 -3.19 -7.62 21.43
C PRO A 187 -1.77 -7.64 20.86
N HIS A 188 -1.53 -6.95 19.74
CA HIS A 188 -0.23 -6.87 19.08
C HIS A 188 0.68 -5.80 19.72
N TRP A 189 0.16 -5.04 20.68
CA TRP A 189 0.90 -4.04 21.43
C TRP A 189 1.75 -4.69 22.53
N ALA A 190 2.88 -5.29 22.15
CA ALA A 190 3.91 -5.76 23.07
C ALA A 190 5.31 -5.38 22.56
N GLN A 191 5.68 -4.12 22.83
CA GLN A 191 6.97 -3.44 22.58
C GLN A 191 7.37 -3.29 21.11
N PRO A 192 7.63 -2.05 20.62
CA PRO A 192 8.15 -1.87 19.28
C PRO A 192 9.53 -2.53 19.17
N ALA A 193 9.71 -3.41 18.18
CA ALA A 193 11.01 -3.95 17.78
C ALA A 193 11.96 -2.88 17.22
N VAL A 194 11.46 -1.66 17.04
CA VAL A 194 12.20 -0.49 16.58
C VAL A 194 12.29 0.49 17.74
N ASP A 195 13.47 0.60 18.35
CA ASP A 195 13.81 1.76 19.17
C ASP A 195 13.47 3.01 18.34
N GLN A 196 12.51 3.82 18.83
CA GLN A 196 12.17 5.13 18.28
C GLN A 196 13.40 6.10 18.24
N GLN A 197 14.58 5.65 18.65
CA GLN A 197 15.84 6.39 18.64
C GLN A 197 16.78 6.07 17.46
N ALA A 198 16.42 5.18 16.52
CA ALA A 198 17.29 4.83 15.39
C ALA A 198 16.72 5.15 14.01
N VAL A 199 15.72 6.03 13.90
CA VAL A 199 15.56 6.80 12.65
C VAL A 199 16.48 8.01 12.79
N PRO A 200 17.65 8.05 12.11
CA PRO A 200 18.41 9.28 12.03
C PRO A 200 17.52 10.29 11.30
N THR A 201 16.94 11.22 12.07
CA THR A 201 16.62 12.53 11.57
C THR A 201 17.95 13.13 11.13
N GLN A 202 18.29 12.94 9.85
CA GLN A 202 19.34 13.75 9.26
C GLN A 202 18.83 15.19 9.41
N ALA A 203 19.44 15.91 10.35
CA ALA A 203 19.30 17.36 10.43
C ALA A 203 19.51 17.91 9.01
N PRO A 204 18.75 18.96 8.61
CA PRO A 204 18.90 19.54 7.29
C PRO A 204 20.38 19.86 7.08
N VAL A 205 21.00 19.19 6.11
CA VAL A 205 22.38 19.46 5.74
C VAL A 205 22.41 20.92 5.29
N GLN A 206 22.97 21.79 6.14
CA GLN A 206 23.37 23.11 5.69
C GLN A 206 24.40 22.89 4.58
N LEU A 207 23.97 23.12 3.34
CA LEU A 207 24.85 23.19 2.19
C LEU A 207 25.83 24.35 2.42
N THR A 208 26.97 24.04 3.02
CA THR A 208 28.14 24.91 2.90
C THR A 208 28.70 24.67 1.50
N HIS A 209 28.62 25.71 0.68
CA HIS A 209 29.22 25.74 -0.65
C HIS A 209 30.69 25.33 -0.57
N GLY A 210 31.03 24.27 -1.32
CA GLY A 210 32.41 24.00 -1.71
C GLY A 210 32.97 22.68 -1.19
N SER A 211 32.66 21.58 -1.87
CA SER A 211 33.67 20.58 -2.25
C SER A 211 33.06 19.58 -3.22
N ALA A 212 33.80 19.30 -4.29
CA ALA A 212 33.40 18.45 -5.39
C ALA A 212 33.09 17.02 -4.91
N ALA A 213 31.89 16.51 -5.24
CA ALA A 213 31.58 15.10 -5.12
C ALA A 213 32.31 14.29 -6.22
N PRO A 214 32.82 13.10 -5.92
CA PRO A 214 33.50 12.25 -6.90
C PRO A 214 32.50 11.72 -7.94
N ARG A 215 32.91 11.79 -9.21
CA ARG A 215 32.17 11.21 -10.35
C ARG A 215 32.08 9.69 -10.19
N LEU A 216 30.89 9.19 -9.88
CA LEU A 216 30.54 7.80 -10.17
C LEU A 216 30.19 7.70 -11.65
N GLN A 217 30.90 6.81 -12.34
CA GLN A 217 30.73 6.53 -13.76
C GLN A 217 29.42 5.75 -13.95
N ASN A 218 28.47 6.37 -14.66
CA ASN A 218 27.31 5.68 -15.19
C ASN A 218 27.78 4.56 -16.13
N ARG A 219 27.43 3.31 -15.82
CA ARG A 219 27.35 2.27 -16.84
C ARG A 219 25.96 2.36 -17.43
N ASP A 220 25.93 2.74 -18.70
CA ASP A 220 24.75 2.79 -19.55
C ASP A 220 24.00 1.46 -19.53
N VAL A 221 22.72 1.50 -19.15
CA VAL A 221 21.75 0.46 -19.49
C VAL A 221 20.81 1.08 -20.52
N ASP A 222 21.13 0.81 -21.79
CA ASP A 222 20.39 1.23 -22.96
C ASP A 222 19.10 0.39 -23.08
N TYR A 223 17.94 1.00 -22.81
CA TYR A 223 16.62 0.40 -23.08
C TYR A 223 16.13 0.87 -24.46
N THR A 224 16.72 0.36 -25.53
CA THR A 224 16.16 0.52 -26.87
C THR A 224 15.01 -0.46 -27.10
N ARG A 225 13.81 0.13 -27.12
CA ARG A 225 12.51 -0.41 -27.49
C ARG A 225 12.50 -0.80 -28.98
N GLU A 226 12.66 -2.07 -29.32
CA GLU A 226 12.38 -2.58 -30.67
C GLU A 226 10.86 -2.59 -30.93
N ARG A 227 10.42 -1.72 -31.84
CA ARG A 227 9.10 -1.83 -32.46
C ARG A 227 9.18 -2.85 -33.59
N GLY A 228 8.19 -3.75 -33.61
CA GLY A 228 8.11 -4.87 -34.51
C GLY A 228 8.15 -4.50 -36.00
N GLY A 229 8.91 -5.30 -36.75
CA GLY A 229 8.75 -5.45 -38.18
C GLY A 229 7.55 -6.36 -38.47
N THR A 230 6.61 -5.86 -39.27
CA THR A 230 5.60 -6.68 -39.95
C THR A 230 6.17 -7.16 -41.27
N ALA A 231 6.24 -8.48 -41.44
CA ALA A 231 6.38 -9.12 -42.74
C ALA A 231 4.98 -9.51 -43.27
N ARG A 232 4.60 -8.93 -44.41
CA ARG A 232 4.01 -9.59 -45.58
C ARG A 232 3.97 -8.61 -46.75
#